data_AF-D6ZJI8-F1
#
_entry.id   AF-D6ZJI8-F1
#
_cell.length_a   1.000
_cell.length_b   1.000
_cell.length_c   1.000
_cell.angle_alpha   90.00
_cell.angle_beta   90.00
_cell.angle_gamma   90.00
#
_symmetry.space_group_name_H-M   'P 1'
#
loop_
_entity.id
_entity.type
_entity.pdbx_description
1 polymer ?
#
loop_
_entity_poly.entity_id
_entity_poly.type
_entity_poly.pdbx_seq_one_letter_code
_entity_poly.pdbx_strand_id
1 'polypeptide(L)'
;MLSNPGYLEKPELDMIADTVNRIFGQLTLIQYLLVHLDLGNVAILPELLEQYPRVKPLPISHLGMPDNWQENPLWATKTVLSFR
;
A
#
# COMPACT_ATOMS: atom_id res chain seq x y z
N MET A 1 -31.35 -24.72 -18.23
CA MET A 1 -31.05 -23.28 -18.17
C MET A 1 -29.58 -23.10 -18.47
N LEU A 2 -29.26 -22.14 -19.33
CA LEU A 2 -28.06 -22.08 -20.16
C LEU A 2 -26.79 -21.82 -19.35
N SER A 3 -25.79 -22.70 -19.48
CA SER A 3 -24.39 -22.40 -19.18
C SER A 3 -23.94 -21.30 -20.14
N ASN A 4 -23.68 -20.10 -19.63
CA ASN A 4 -23.24 -18.96 -20.43
C ASN A 4 -21.69 -18.96 -20.51
N PRO A 5 -21.07 -19.25 -21.65
CA PRO A 5 -19.61 -19.39 -21.79
C PRO A 5 -18.93 -18.04 -22.06
N GLY A 6 -19.39 -16.96 -21.42
CA GLY A 6 -19.07 -15.58 -21.80
C GLY A 6 -18.46 -14.71 -20.71
N TYR A 7 -18.06 -15.27 -19.56
CA TYR A 7 -17.15 -14.54 -18.69
C TYR A 7 -15.78 -14.58 -19.35
N LEU A 8 -15.52 -13.52 -20.12
CA LEU A 8 -14.23 -13.23 -20.73
C LEU A 8 -13.17 -13.46 -19.64
N GLU A 9 -12.37 -14.53 -19.80
CA GLU A 9 -11.13 -14.68 -19.05
C GLU A 9 -10.30 -13.42 -19.36
N LYS A 10 -10.22 -12.56 -18.36
CA LYS A 10 -9.53 -11.28 -18.39
C LYS A 10 -8.25 -11.52 -17.59
N PRO A 11 -7.18 -12.06 -18.19
CA PRO A 11 -5.95 -12.39 -17.46
C PRO A 11 -5.37 -11.17 -16.72
N GLU A 12 -5.67 -9.95 -17.16
CA GLU A 12 -5.35 -8.71 -16.44
C GLU A 12 -6.08 -8.55 -15.09
N LEU A 13 -7.25 -9.18 -14.90
CA LEU A 13 -8.05 -9.19 -13.69
C LEU A 13 -7.81 -10.42 -12.81
N ASP A 14 -7.27 -11.51 -13.37
CA ASP A 14 -6.96 -12.73 -12.61
C ASP A 14 -5.92 -12.45 -11.50
N MET A 15 -4.96 -11.56 -11.77
CA MET A 15 -3.95 -11.14 -10.79
C MET A 15 -4.56 -10.53 -9.51
N ILE A 16 -5.78 -10.01 -9.58
CA ILE A 16 -6.43 -9.34 -8.45
C ILE A 16 -7.58 -10.16 -7.84
N ALA A 17 -7.91 -11.33 -8.39
CA ALA A 17 -9.07 -12.14 -7.99
C ALA A 17 -9.01 -12.58 -6.50
N ASP A 18 -7.83 -12.99 -6.01
CA ASP A 18 -7.62 -13.33 -4.59
C ASP A 18 -7.42 -12.09 -3.70
N THR A 19 -7.37 -10.91 -4.32
CA THR A 19 -6.98 -9.64 -3.70
C THR A 19 -8.12 -8.61 -3.72
N VAL A 20 -9.35 -9.02 -4.08
CA VAL A 20 -10.54 -8.14 -4.25
C VAL A 20 -10.88 -7.34 -2.98
N ASN A 21 -10.34 -7.70 -1.82
CA ASN A 21 -10.40 -6.92 -0.58
C ASN A 21 -9.26 -5.90 -0.37
N ARG A 22 -8.38 -5.67 -1.35
CA ARG A 22 -7.27 -4.72 -1.25
C ARG A 22 -7.37 -3.62 -2.31
N ILE A 23 -6.91 -2.44 -1.91
CA ILE A 23 -6.87 -1.20 -2.69
C ILE A 23 -6.37 -1.43 -4.13
N PHE A 24 -5.35 -2.27 -4.33
CA PHE A 24 -4.81 -2.55 -5.66
C PHE A 24 -5.85 -3.14 -6.63
N GLY A 25 -6.68 -4.10 -6.21
CA GLY A 25 -7.73 -4.67 -7.06
C GLY A 25 -8.77 -3.64 -7.49
N GLN A 26 -9.16 -2.76 -6.57
CA GLN A 26 -10.10 -1.67 -6.84
C GLN A 26 -9.50 -0.65 -7.82
N LEU A 27 -8.24 -0.26 -7.62
CA LEU A 27 -7.53 0.66 -8.52
C LEU A 27 -7.36 0.09 -9.93
N THR A 28 -7.05 -1.20 -10.04
CA THR A 28 -6.94 -1.89 -11.33
C THR A 28 -8.27 -1.93 -12.07
N LEU A 29 -9.38 -2.21 -11.36
CA LEU A 29 -10.72 -2.16 -11.97
C LEU A 29 -11.07 -0.75 -12.46
N ILE A 30 -10.79 0.28 -11.66
CA ILE A 30 -11.00 1.68 -12.07
C ILE A 30 -10.17 2.00 -13.32
N GLN A 31 -8.88 1.67 -13.33
CA GLN A 31 -7.99 1.90 -14.47
C GLN A 31 -8.49 1.20 -15.74
N TYR A 32 -8.93 -0.05 -15.60
CA TYR A 32 -9.49 -0.84 -16.70
C TYR A 32 -10.72 -0.15 -17.32
N LEU A 33 -11.63 0.35 -16.48
CA LEU A 33 -12.84 1.05 -16.93
C LEU A 33 -12.51 2.38 -17.60
N LEU A 34 -11.55 3.15 -17.05
CA LEU A 34 -11.11 4.41 -17.66
C LEU A 34 -10.56 4.19 -19.08
N VAL A 35 -9.73 3.16 -19.26
CA VAL A 35 -9.14 2.83 -20.58
C VAL A 35 -10.19 2.32 -21.56
N HIS A 36 -11.05 1.37 -21.14
CA HIS A 36 -11.98 0.71 -22.06
C HIS A 36 -13.16 1.60 -22.48
N LEU A 37 -13.53 2.57 -21.65
CA LEU A 37 -14.63 3.49 -21.92
C LEU A 37 -14.14 4.85 -22.44
N ASP A 38 -12.84 5.02 -22.67
CA ASP A 38 -12.19 6.27 -23.09
C ASP A 38 -12.58 7.47 -22.20
N LEU A 39 -12.48 7.27 -20.88
CA LEU A 39 -12.93 8.24 -19.89
C LEU A 39 -11.75 9.02 -19.30
N GLY A 40 -11.73 10.32 -19.58
CA GLY A 40 -10.84 11.27 -18.92
C GLY A 40 -9.36 10.97 -19.12
N ASN A 41 -8.53 11.34 -18.14
CA ASN A 41 -7.08 11.14 -18.21
C ASN A 41 -6.67 9.87 -17.44
N VAL A 42 -6.32 8.83 -18.19
CA VAL A 42 -5.87 7.53 -17.67
C VAL A 42 -4.53 7.58 -16.91
N ALA A 43 -3.76 8.68 -17.02
CA ALA A 43 -2.47 8.83 -16.34
C ALA A 43 -2.58 9.29 -14.88
N ILE A 44 -3.74 9.82 -14.46
CA ILE A 44 -3.92 10.39 -13.12
C ILE A 44 -3.66 9.36 -12.01
N LEU A 45 -4.20 8.15 -12.17
CA LEU A 45 -4.11 7.13 -11.12
C LEU A 45 -2.67 6.57 -10.98
N PRO A 46 -1.95 6.22 -12.07
CA PRO A 46 -0.53 5.90 -11.99
C PRO A 46 0.32 7.03 -11.39
N GLU A 47 0.14 8.27 -11.83
CA GLU A 47 0.92 9.42 -11.35
C GLU A 47 0.70 9.67 -9.85
N LEU A 48 -0.53 9.50 -9.35
CA LEU A 48 -0.84 9.61 -7.93
C LEU A 48 -0.12 8.53 -7.12
N LEU A 49 -0.08 7.28 -7.62
CA LEU A 49 0.60 6.18 -6.94
C LEU A 49 2.12 6.35 -6.92
N GLU A 50 2.71 6.97 -7.95
CA GLU A 50 4.14 7.34 -7.94
C GLU A 50 4.49 8.40 -6.88
N GLN A 51 3.52 9.25 -6.54
CA GLN A 51 3.64 10.32 -5.54
C GLN A 51 3.24 9.85 -4.12
N TYR A 52 2.46 8.77 -4.01
CA TYR A 52 2.07 8.14 -2.74
C TYR A 52 3.33 7.75 -1.95
N PRO A 53 3.35 7.98 -0.64
CA PRO A 53 4.38 8.81 -0.10
C PRO A 53 5.71 8.06 -0.14
N ARG A 54 6.67 8.67 -0.84
CA ARG A 54 8.09 8.47 -0.56
C ARG A 54 8.39 9.12 0.80
N VAL A 55 7.80 8.62 1.88
CA VAL A 55 8.05 9.16 3.23
C VAL A 55 9.53 8.95 3.49
N LYS A 56 10.32 10.01 3.48
CA LYS A 56 11.67 9.94 4.02
C LYS A 56 11.53 9.59 5.51
N PRO A 57 12.28 8.62 6.04
CA PRO A 57 12.29 8.36 7.48
C PRO A 57 12.49 9.68 8.22
N LEU A 58 11.57 10.00 9.14
CA LEU A 58 11.72 11.20 9.96
C LEU A 58 12.92 10.99 10.89
N PRO A 59 13.88 11.93 10.93
CA PRO A 59 14.93 11.89 11.93
C PRO A 59 14.32 11.85 13.34
N ILE A 60 14.91 11.08 14.25
CA ILE A 60 14.43 10.99 15.65
C ILE A 60 14.41 12.38 16.32
N SER A 61 15.31 13.29 15.94
CA SER A 61 15.33 14.67 16.41
C SER A 61 14.05 15.47 16.09
N HIS A 62 13.31 15.08 15.04
CA HIS A 62 12.04 15.72 14.68
C HIS A 62 10.85 15.16 15.45
N LEU A 63 11.04 14.09 16.24
CA LEU A 63 10.00 13.50 17.09
C LEU A 63 9.87 14.20 18.45
N GLY A 64 10.62 15.29 18.68
CA GLY A 64 10.64 16.02 19.94
C GLY A 64 11.35 15.27 21.07
N MET A 65 12.11 14.22 20.74
CA MET A 65 12.91 13.47 21.71
C MET A 65 14.17 14.28 22.07
N PRO A 66 14.50 14.45 23.35
CA PRO A 66 15.76 15.09 23.76
C PRO A 66 16.95 14.21 23.37
N ASP A 67 18.13 14.80 23.17
CA ASP A 67 19.33 14.09 22.65
C ASP A 67 19.74 12.84 23.45
N ASN A 68 19.40 12.79 24.75
CA ASN A 68 19.74 11.70 25.66
C ASN A 68 18.54 10.78 26.00
N TRP A 69 17.50 10.75 25.17
CA TRP A 69 16.28 9.96 25.45
C TRP A 69 16.53 8.47 25.73
N GLN A 70 17.61 7.89 25.19
CA GLN A 70 18.01 6.49 25.43
C GLN A 70 18.52 6.22 26.86
N GLU A 71 18.82 7.26 27.63
CA GLU A 71 19.18 7.14 29.06
C GLU A 71 17.94 6.93 29.93
N ASN A 72 16.73 7.20 29.42
CA ASN A 72 15.49 6.92 30.13
C ASN A 72 15.27 5.40 30.25
N PRO A 73 15.15 4.83 31.47
CA PRO A 73 15.03 3.38 31.66
C PRO A 73 13.82 2.72 30.97
N LEU A 74 12.77 3.48 30.65
CA LEU A 74 11.59 2.97 29.93
C LEU A 74 11.85 2.80 28.42
N TRP A 75 12.82 3.53 27.88
CA TRP A 75 13.18 3.55 26.46
C TRP A 75 14.55 2.95 26.17
N ALA A 76 15.36 2.74 27.21
CA ALA A 76 16.65 2.08 27.14
C ALA A 76 16.48 0.65 26.63
N THR A 77 17.09 0.33 25.50
CA THR A 77 17.00 -0.99 24.85
C THR A 77 17.79 -2.09 25.58
N LYS A 78 18.17 -1.85 26.85
CA LYS A 78 18.89 -2.83 27.66
C LYS A 78 17.91 -3.89 28.18
N THR A 79 17.73 -4.93 27.38
CA THR A 79 17.41 -6.25 27.91
C THR A 79 18.62 -6.73 28.71
N VAL A 80 18.59 -6.57 30.03
CA VAL A 80 19.42 -7.37 30.92
C VAL A 80 18.53 -7.91 32.03
N LEU A 81 17.97 -9.09 31.79
CA LEU A 81 17.64 -10.04 32.84
C LEU A 81 18.22 -11.40 32.45
N SER A 82 19.55 -11.51 32.50
CA SER A 82 20.19 -12.79 32.79
C SER A 82 20.06 -13.03 34.29
N PHE A 83 19.12 -13.87 34.71
CA PHE A 83 19.11 -14.41 36.06
C PHE A 83 20.16 -15.54 36.12
N ARG A 84 21.10 -15.42 37.07
CA ARG A 84 21.89 -16.55 37.57
C ARG A 84 21.03 -17.40 38.50
#